data_AF-A0A177BE25-F1
#
_entry.id   AF-A0A177BE25-F1
#
_cell.length_a   1.000
_cell.length_b   1.000
_cell.length_c   1.000
_cell.angle_alpha   90.00
_cell.angle_beta   90.00
_cell.angle_gamma   90.00
#
_symmetry.space_group_name_H-M   'P 1'
#
loop_
_entity.id
_entity.type
_entity.pdbx_description
1 polymer ?
#
loop_
_entity_poly.entity_id
_entity_poly.type
_entity_poly.pdbx_seq_one_letter_code
_entity_poly.pdbx_strand_id
1 'polypeptide(L)'
;MPIENFTDNNSDVLEPVENPQGLIGRAIALMFKTIHSPVKLFRDIIRPIQLRNQKKFYHRRYNRVPTIDECYDNDMVCRYEAKEQLHRDMKVDMRIQTLLQGKKDACNLYYGGEKKCHYITEMIDEAATNFLIKYGDLEADMEPREVLMKQKHRIAWERRHGKIGTGMKREHPLTFEFDPIPFDHNISKRNANFDMMK
;
A
#
# COMPACT_ATOMS: atom_id res chain seq x y z
N MET A 1 -3.01 -13.69 2.26
CA MET A 1 -2.51 -13.73 3.65
C MET A 1 -3.62 -13.24 4.56
N PRO A 2 -4.09 -14.02 5.54
CA PRO A 2 -4.91 -13.46 6.59
C PRO A 2 -4.07 -12.40 7.30
N ILE A 3 -4.60 -11.18 7.39
CA ILE A 3 -4.08 -10.13 8.25
C ILE A 3 -4.29 -10.67 9.66
N GLU A 4 -3.28 -11.37 10.19
CA GLU A 4 -3.20 -11.58 11.62
C GLU A 4 -3.16 -10.18 12.21
N ASN A 5 -4.25 -9.85 12.89
CA ASN A 5 -4.34 -8.64 13.67
C ASN A 5 -3.11 -8.65 14.57
N PHE A 6 -2.23 -7.66 14.40
CA PHE A 6 -1.30 -7.26 15.45
C PHE A 6 -2.15 -6.69 16.59
N THR A 7 -2.90 -7.58 17.24
CA THR A 7 -3.39 -7.37 18.58
C THR A 7 -2.14 -7.33 19.43
N ASP A 8 -1.94 -6.23 20.14
CA ASP A 8 -1.08 -6.13 21.31
C ASP A 8 -1.57 -7.10 22.41
N ASN A 9 -1.57 -8.40 22.11
CA ASN A 9 -1.79 -9.48 23.07
C ASN A 9 -0.46 -10.01 23.60
N ASN A 10 0.67 -9.53 23.06
CA ASN A 10 1.94 -9.55 23.75
C ASN A 10 2.05 -8.28 24.59
N SER A 11 1.15 -8.12 25.56
CA SER A 11 1.64 -7.60 26.82
C SER A 11 2.72 -8.58 27.22
N ASP A 12 3.98 -8.14 27.22
CA ASP A 12 5.06 -8.84 27.89
C ASP A 12 4.54 -9.22 29.28
N VAL A 13 4.03 -10.44 29.41
CA VAL A 13 3.97 -11.13 30.68
C VAL A 13 5.44 -11.40 30.92
N LEU A 14 6.10 -10.41 31.51
CA LEU A 14 7.30 -10.61 32.29
C LEU A 14 6.89 -11.58 33.40
N GLU A 15 6.85 -12.87 33.04
CA GLU A 15 6.73 -13.94 34.00
C GLU A 15 7.91 -13.76 34.96
N PRO A 16 7.66 -13.71 36.28
CA PRO A 16 8.73 -13.59 37.24
C PRO A 16 9.69 -14.76 37.01
N VAL A 17 10.98 -14.46 36.85
CA VAL A 17 12.03 -15.48 36.68
C VAL A 17 11.93 -16.51 37.80
N GLU A 18 11.42 -17.70 37.49
CA GLU A 18 11.44 -18.84 38.40
C GLU A 18 12.90 -19.30 38.54
N ASN A 19 13.50 -19.00 39.70
CA ASN A 19 14.90 -19.22 40.12
C ASN A 19 15.99 -18.24 39.61
N PRO A 20 16.23 -17.11 40.31
CA PRO A 20 17.39 -16.28 40.08
C PRO A 20 18.66 -16.88 40.72
N GLN A 21 19.21 -17.94 40.14
CA GLN A 21 20.55 -18.41 40.53
C GLN A 21 21.61 -17.53 39.84
N GLY A 22 22.36 -16.75 40.63
CA GLY A 22 23.44 -15.86 40.17
C GLY A 22 23.26 -14.37 40.56
N LEU A 23 24.36 -13.60 40.48
CA LEU A 23 24.38 -12.16 40.81
C LEU A 23 23.40 -11.35 39.95
N ILE A 24 23.33 -11.68 38.66
CA ILE A 24 22.48 -11.01 37.66
C ILE A 24 20.99 -11.26 37.98
N GLY A 25 20.61 -12.49 38.34
CA GLY A 25 19.23 -12.81 38.70
C GLY A 25 18.74 -12.03 39.92
N ARG A 26 19.60 -11.86 40.93
CA ARG A 26 19.28 -11.05 42.12
C ARG A 26 19.13 -9.56 41.79
N ALA A 27 19.96 -9.02 40.90
CA ALA A 27 19.87 -7.65 40.43
C ALA A 27 18.57 -7.40 39.64
N ILE A 28 18.18 -8.33 38.77
CA ILE A 28 16.93 -8.27 38.00
C ILE A 28 15.72 -8.33 38.95
N ALA A 29 15.71 -9.26 39.91
CA ALA A 29 14.64 -9.37 40.90
C ALA A 29 14.52 -8.09 41.76
N LEU A 30 15.65 -7.48 42.12
CA LEU A 30 15.67 -6.20 42.84
C LEU A 30 15.05 -5.09 41.98
N MET A 31 15.45 -4.96 40.71
CA MET A 31 14.90 -3.98 39.77
C MET A 31 13.40 -4.13 39.56
N PHE A 32 12.89 -5.35 39.41
CA PHE A 32 11.45 -5.58 39.31
C PHE A 32 10.71 -5.16 40.59
N LYS A 33 11.28 -5.44 41.76
CA LYS A 33 10.67 -5.10 43.05
C LYS A 33 10.69 -3.60 43.32
N THR A 34 11.76 -2.90 42.96
CA THR A 34 11.94 -1.47 43.27
C THR A 34 11.34 -0.55 42.20
N ILE A 35 11.37 -0.92 40.92
CA ILE A 35 10.94 -0.06 39.81
C ILE A 35 9.64 -0.55 39.19
N HIS A 36 9.57 -1.82 38.77
CA HIS A 36 8.41 -2.30 38.02
C HIS A 36 7.14 -2.39 38.88
N SER A 37 7.27 -2.87 40.12
CA SER A 37 6.16 -3.00 41.06
C SER A 37 5.41 -1.69 41.33
N PRO A 38 6.06 -0.57 41.70
CA PRO A 38 5.35 0.69 41.88
C PRO A 38 4.77 1.25 40.57
N VAL A 39 5.45 1.08 39.43
CA VAL A 39 4.91 1.50 38.11
C VAL A 39 3.65 0.73 37.75
N LYS A 40 3.62 -0.57 38.02
CA LYS A 40 2.44 -1.42 37.80
C LYS A 40 1.27 -0.98 38.69
N LEU A 41 1.53 -0.72 39.97
CA LEU A 41 0.50 -0.21 40.90
C LEU A 41 -0.09 1.12 40.42
N PHE A 42 0.76 2.05 39.97
CA PHE A 42 0.33 3.32 39.43
C PHE A 42 -0.54 3.16 38.15
N ARG A 43 -0.10 2.30 37.23
CA ARG A 43 -0.88 1.95 36.03
C ARG A 43 -2.24 1.35 36.39
N ASP A 44 -2.27 0.45 37.37
CA ASP A 44 -3.48 -0.26 37.78
C ASP A 44 -4.47 0.68 38.52
N ILE A 45 -3.99 1.75 39.17
CA ILE A 45 -4.82 2.84 39.72
C ILE A 45 -5.39 3.75 38.62
N ILE A 46 -4.60 4.10 37.61
CA ILE A 46 -5.03 5.01 36.53
C ILE A 46 -5.99 4.33 35.56
N ARG A 47 -5.74 3.07 35.20
CA ARG A 47 -6.53 2.32 34.21
C ARG A 47 -8.06 2.41 34.45
N PRO A 48 -8.62 2.18 35.66
CA PRO A 48 -10.06 2.29 35.88
C PRO A 48 -10.59 3.73 35.79
N ILE A 49 -9.76 4.75 36.06
CA ILE A 49 -10.14 6.15 35.84
C ILE A 49 -10.22 6.44 34.34
N GLN A 50 -9.24 5.97 33.56
CA GLN A 50 -9.23 6.12 32.11
C GLN A 50 -10.37 5.36 31.44
N LEU A 51 -10.68 4.13 31.89
CA LEU A 51 -11.77 3.32 31.37
C LEU A 51 -13.14 3.97 31.64
N ARG A 52 -13.34 4.56 32.82
CA ARG A 52 -14.57 5.32 33.15
C ARG A 52 -14.77 6.55 32.27
N ASN A 53 -13.68 7.18 31.81
CA ASN A 53 -13.69 8.40 31.01
C ASN A 53 -13.26 8.20 29.54
N GLN A 54 -13.34 6.97 29.02
CA GLN A 54 -12.83 6.66 27.69
C GLN A 54 -13.71 7.31 26.61
N LYS A 55 -13.13 8.25 25.87
CA LYS A 55 -13.76 8.82 24.67
C LYS A 55 -13.66 7.82 23.51
N LYS A 56 -14.78 7.56 22.83
CA LYS A 56 -14.81 6.72 21.64
C LYS A 56 -14.30 7.52 20.45
N PHE A 57 -13.34 6.97 19.72
CA PHE A 57 -12.87 7.49 18.44
C PHE A 57 -13.10 6.43 17.36
N TYR A 58 -13.41 6.87 16.15
CA TYR A 58 -13.68 6.00 15.02
C TYR A 58 -12.71 6.28 13.89
N HIS A 59 -12.37 5.23 13.13
CA HIS A 59 -11.60 5.38 11.91
C HIS A 59 -12.48 6.00 10.83
N ARG A 60 -12.04 7.13 10.26
CA ARG A 60 -12.73 7.77 9.14
C ARG A 60 -12.64 6.87 7.92
N ARG A 61 -13.78 6.63 7.28
CA ARG A 61 -13.89 5.91 6.00
C ARG A 61 -14.16 6.91 4.90
N TYR A 62 -13.35 6.87 3.84
CA TYR A 62 -13.54 7.66 2.64
C TYR A 62 -14.12 6.75 1.56
N ASN A 63 -15.22 7.18 0.95
CA ASN A 63 -15.78 6.49 -0.20
C ASN A 63 -14.87 6.74 -1.41
N ARG A 64 -14.87 5.82 -2.38
CA ARG A 64 -14.12 6.00 -3.63
C ARG A 64 -14.83 7.04 -4.49
N VAL A 65 -14.02 7.89 -5.10
CA VAL A 65 -14.40 8.93 -6.09
C VAL A 65 -14.00 8.40 -7.47
N PRO A 66 -14.69 8.79 -8.56
CA PRO A 66 -14.21 8.52 -9.92
C PRO A 66 -12.75 8.92 -10.12
N THR A 67 -12.01 8.15 -10.91
CA THR A 67 -10.62 8.47 -11.23
C THR A 67 -10.56 9.52 -12.34
N ILE A 68 -9.36 10.07 -12.55
CA ILE A 68 -9.14 11.12 -13.55
C ILE A 68 -9.46 10.69 -14.99
N ASP A 69 -9.47 9.39 -15.28
CA ASP A 69 -9.83 8.84 -16.61
C ASP A 69 -11.31 9.02 -16.96
N GLU A 70 -12.17 9.08 -15.96
CA GLU A 70 -13.63 9.21 -16.12
C GLU A 70 -14.09 10.67 -16.11
N CYS A 71 -13.26 11.58 -15.58
CA CYS A 71 -13.57 13.00 -15.49
C CYS A 71 -13.45 13.70 -16.86
N TYR A 72 -14.34 14.67 -17.11
CA TYR A 72 -14.20 15.59 -18.24
C TYR A 72 -13.07 16.62 -17.99
N ASP A 73 -12.42 17.09 -19.06
CA ASP A 73 -11.29 18.03 -18.93
C ASP A 73 -11.66 19.37 -18.27
N ASN A 74 -12.90 19.84 -18.48
CA ASN A 74 -13.41 21.10 -17.95
C ASN A 74 -14.05 20.97 -16.56
N ASP A 75 -14.21 19.75 -16.02
CA ASP A 75 -14.81 19.54 -14.71
C ASP A 75 -13.76 19.66 -13.60
N MET A 76 -13.68 20.85 -13.02
CA MET A 76 -12.73 21.15 -11.95
C MET A 76 -13.07 20.46 -10.63
N VAL A 77 -14.35 20.13 -10.38
CA VAL A 77 -14.77 19.46 -9.14
C VAL A 77 -14.35 18.00 -9.17
N CYS A 78 -14.64 17.29 -10.26
CA CYS A 78 -14.20 15.90 -10.45
C CYS A 78 -12.67 15.78 -10.35
N ARG A 79 -11.93 16.68 -11.02
CA ARG A 79 -10.46 16.71 -10.95
C ARG A 79 -9.95 16.95 -9.54
N TYR A 80 -10.57 17.87 -8.79
CA TYR A 80 -10.19 18.16 -7.42
C TYR A 80 -10.41 16.97 -6.49
N GLU A 81 -11.58 16.32 -6.57
CA GLU A 81 -11.88 15.15 -5.75
C GLU A 81 -10.95 13.96 -6.08
N ALA A 82 -10.65 13.75 -7.36
CA ALA A 82 -9.69 12.74 -7.81
C ALA A 82 -8.26 13.04 -7.31
N LYS A 83 -7.82 14.31 -7.32
CA LYS A 83 -6.53 14.75 -6.76
C LYS A 83 -6.45 14.47 -5.27
N GLU A 84 -7.51 14.80 -4.54
CA GLU A 84 -7.61 14.52 -3.12
C GLU A 84 -7.59 13.02 -2.80
N GLN A 85 -8.26 12.20 -3.61
CA GLN A 85 -8.23 10.74 -3.47
C GLN A 85 -6.81 10.19 -3.68
N LEU A 86 -6.12 10.66 -4.72
CA LEU A 86 -4.75 10.28 -5.04
C LEU A 86 -3.78 10.62 -3.89
N HIS A 87 -3.88 11.83 -3.32
CA HIS A 87 -3.04 12.23 -2.19
C HIS A 87 -3.26 11.36 -0.94
N ARG A 88 -4.51 10.93 -0.69
CA ARG A 88 -4.81 10.02 0.41
C ARG A 88 -4.22 8.64 0.17
N ASP A 89 -4.39 8.11 -1.04
CA ASP A 89 -3.84 6.80 -1.41
C ASP A 89 -2.29 6.83 -1.36
N MET A 90 -1.65 7.90 -1.80
CA MET A 90 -0.20 8.09 -1.66
C MET A 90 0.25 8.05 -0.19
N LYS A 91 -0.46 8.75 0.71
CA LYS A 91 -0.16 8.71 2.15
C LYS A 91 -0.32 7.31 2.72
N VAL A 92 -1.31 6.53 2.26
CA VAL A 92 -1.48 5.13 2.67
C VAL A 92 -0.30 4.30 2.19
N ASP A 93 0.11 4.43 0.93
CA ASP A 93 1.24 3.70 0.35
C ASP A 93 2.57 4.03 1.07
N MET A 94 2.79 5.29 1.43
CA MET A 94 3.94 5.70 2.27
C MET A 94 3.91 5.02 3.65
N ARG A 95 2.73 4.94 4.28
CA ARG A 95 2.59 4.28 5.59
C ARG A 95 2.79 2.77 5.50
N ILE A 96 2.43 2.14 4.38
CA ILE A 96 2.71 0.72 4.15
C ILE A 96 4.22 0.47 4.15
N GLN A 97 5.02 1.33 3.49
CA GLN A 97 6.48 1.20 3.51
C GLN A 97 7.06 1.33 4.92
N THR A 98 6.64 2.35 5.68
CA THR A 98 7.10 2.53 7.07
C THR A 98 6.71 1.34 7.94
N LEU A 99 5.51 0.77 7.74
CA LEU A 99 5.06 -0.42 8.46
C LEU A 99 5.96 -1.63 8.15
N LEU A 100 6.29 -1.86 6.88
CA LEU A 100 7.17 -2.96 6.49
C LEU A 100 8.59 -2.80 7.06
N GLN A 101 9.12 -1.57 7.09
CA GLN A 101 10.39 -1.27 7.75
C GLN A 101 10.34 -1.63 9.24
N GLY A 102 9.31 -1.19 9.97
CA GLY A 102 9.15 -1.55 11.39
C GLY A 102 9.05 -3.06 11.63
N LYS A 103 8.43 -3.81 10.70
CA LYS A 103 8.42 -5.28 10.75
C LYS A 103 9.81 -5.89 10.54
N LYS A 104 10.60 -5.35 9.62
CA LYS A 104 11.99 -5.80 9.39
C LYS A 104 12.84 -5.55 10.62
N ASP A 105 12.72 -4.38 11.23
CA ASP A 105 13.46 -4.02 12.44
C ASP A 105 13.10 -4.94 13.62
N ALA A 106 11.81 -5.21 13.82
CA ALA A 106 11.35 -6.16 14.85
C ALA A 106 11.88 -7.59 14.59
N CYS A 107 11.87 -8.04 13.33
CA CYS A 107 12.41 -9.35 12.95
C CYS A 107 13.92 -9.42 13.20
N ASN A 108 14.67 -8.39 12.82
CA ASN A 108 16.12 -8.30 13.04
C ASN A 108 16.45 -8.31 14.53
N LEU A 109 15.69 -7.58 15.34
CA LEU A 109 15.87 -7.53 16.80
C LEU A 109 15.63 -8.91 17.44
N TYR A 110 14.59 -9.62 17.01
CA TYR A 110 14.24 -10.92 17.59
C TYR A 110 15.19 -12.05 17.16
N TYR A 111 15.58 -12.10 15.88
CA TYR A 111 16.36 -13.21 15.34
C TYR A 111 17.86 -12.94 15.23
N GLY A 112 18.30 -11.67 15.34
CA GLY A 112 19.72 -11.29 15.32
C GLY A 112 20.46 -11.55 14.01
N GLY A 113 19.75 -11.73 12.88
CA GLY A 113 20.40 -12.00 11.59
C GLY A 113 19.49 -11.92 10.36
N GLU A 114 20.04 -11.44 9.26
CA GLU A 114 19.32 -11.08 8.03
C GLU A 114 18.67 -12.26 7.30
N LYS A 115 19.30 -13.44 7.34
CA LYS A 115 18.86 -14.62 6.57
C LYS A 115 17.44 -15.08 6.91
N LYS A 116 17.02 -14.95 8.18
CA LYS A 116 15.69 -15.35 8.64
C LYS A 116 14.61 -14.33 8.26
N CYS A 117 14.99 -13.07 8.02
CA CYS A 117 14.09 -11.96 7.70
C CYS A 117 14.03 -11.66 6.19
N HIS A 118 14.49 -12.60 5.34
CA HIS A 118 14.53 -12.43 3.88
C HIS A 118 13.16 -12.11 3.29
N TYR A 119 12.10 -12.84 3.68
CA TYR A 119 10.77 -12.65 3.10
C TYR A 119 10.22 -11.22 3.32
N ILE A 120 10.53 -10.61 4.47
CA ILE A 120 10.12 -9.22 4.77
C ILE A 120 10.91 -8.25 3.89
N THR A 121 12.18 -8.55 3.65
CA THR A 121 13.03 -7.71 2.80
C THR A 121 12.54 -7.74 1.36
N GLU A 122 12.17 -8.90 0.83
CA GLU A 122 11.56 -9.03 -0.50
C GLU A 122 10.25 -8.24 -0.61
N MET A 123 9.37 -8.30 0.41
CA MET A 123 8.16 -7.47 0.45
C MET A 123 8.46 -5.97 0.49
N ILE A 124 9.53 -5.54 1.17
CA ILE A 124 9.97 -4.14 1.19
C ILE A 124 10.42 -3.72 -0.21
N ASP A 125 11.23 -4.54 -0.87
CA ASP A 125 11.76 -4.24 -2.20
C ASP A 125 10.63 -4.19 -3.24
N GLU A 126 9.67 -5.11 -3.17
CA GLU A 126 8.47 -5.09 -3.99
C GLU A 126 7.62 -3.83 -3.73
N ALA A 127 7.36 -3.49 -2.46
CA ALA A 127 6.59 -2.31 -2.10
C ALA A 127 7.29 -1.00 -2.51
N ALA A 128 8.62 -0.92 -2.38
CA ALA A 128 9.42 0.21 -2.81
C ALA A 128 9.39 0.36 -4.34
N THR A 129 9.52 -0.75 -5.06
CA THR A 129 9.45 -0.78 -6.53
C THR A 129 8.06 -0.34 -7.00
N ASN A 130 6.99 -0.86 -6.42
CA ASN A 130 5.62 -0.48 -6.78
C ASN A 130 5.31 1.00 -6.50
N PHE A 131 5.81 1.52 -5.38
CA PHE A 131 5.69 2.94 -5.07
C PHE A 131 6.43 3.83 -6.08
N LEU A 132 7.66 3.47 -6.44
CA LEU A 132 8.45 4.21 -7.42
C LEU A 132 7.83 4.13 -8.82
N ILE A 133 7.29 2.98 -9.21
CA ILE A 133 6.56 2.82 -10.47
C ILE A 133 5.37 3.78 -10.54
N LYS A 134 4.63 3.94 -9.44
CA LYS A 134 3.42 4.78 -9.40
C LYS A 134 3.74 6.28 -9.26
N TYR A 135 4.64 6.64 -8.35
CA TYR A 135 4.85 8.03 -7.90
C TYR A 135 6.26 8.58 -8.17
N GLY A 136 7.22 7.73 -8.55
CA GLY A 136 8.59 8.17 -8.83
C GLY A 136 8.67 9.22 -9.94
N ASP A 137 9.69 10.07 -9.90
CA ASP A 137 9.98 11.11 -10.91
C ASP A 137 8.87 12.15 -11.13
N LEU A 138 7.83 12.16 -10.29
CA LEU A 138 6.78 13.16 -10.28
C LEU A 138 7.07 14.25 -9.26
N GLU A 139 6.49 15.43 -9.48
CA GLU A 139 6.63 16.56 -8.57
C GLU A 139 5.88 16.34 -7.25
N ALA A 140 6.23 17.12 -6.22
CA ALA A 140 5.61 17.01 -4.90
C ALA A 140 4.11 17.39 -4.90
N ASP A 141 3.68 18.31 -5.77
CA ASP A 141 2.26 18.64 -6.00
C ASP A 141 1.71 17.98 -7.26
N MET A 142 1.96 16.67 -7.37
CA MET A 142 1.56 15.83 -8.49
C MET A 142 0.07 15.90 -8.82
N GLU A 143 -0.25 16.12 -10.09
CA GLU A 143 -1.61 16.02 -10.60
C GLU A 143 -1.97 14.57 -10.97
N PRO A 144 -3.23 14.12 -10.79
CA PRO A 144 -3.67 12.80 -11.27
C PRO A 144 -3.41 12.55 -12.76
N ARG A 145 -3.42 13.61 -13.58
CA ARG A 145 -3.14 13.55 -15.01
C ARG A 145 -1.71 13.07 -15.28
N GLU A 146 -0.73 13.50 -14.49
CA GLU A 146 0.68 13.14 -14.67
C GLU A 146 0.92 11.68 -14.33
N VAL A 147 0.34 11.22 -13.21
CA VAL A 147 0.35 9.80 -12.82
C VAL A 147 -0.27 8.95 -13.92
N LEU A 148 -1.39 9.39 -14.47
CA LEU A 148 -2.05 8.70 -15.57
C LEU A 148 -1.17 8.65 -16.82
N MET A 149 -0.53 9.75 -17.20
CA MET A 149 0.37 9.77 -18.36
C MET A 149 1.59 8.86 -18.16
N LYS A 150 2.13 8.78 -16.95
CA LYS A 150 3.18 7.82 -16.60
C LYS A 150 2.70 6.37 -16.76
N GLN A 151 1.50 6.06 -16.29
CA GLN A 151 0.90 4.73 -16.47
C GLN A 151 0.66 4.40 -17.95
N LYS A 152 0.13 5.35 -18.73
CA LYS A 152 -0.06 5.20 -20.18
C LYS A 152 1.26 4.96 -20.91
N HIS A 153 2.31 5.69 -20.54
CA HIS A 153 3.65 5.48 -21.08
C HIS A 153 4.13 4.06 -20.84
N ARG A 154 3.96 3.54 -19.62
CA ARG A 154 4.31 2.16 -19.27
C ARG A 154 3.57 1.13 -20.12
N ILE A 155 2.24 1.26 -20.24
CA ILE A 155 1.40 0.34 -21.03
C ILE A 155 1.79 0.41 -22.51
N ALA A 156 2.03 1.60 -23.05
CA ALA A 156 2.47 1.78 -24.43
C ALA A 156 3.84 1.13 -24.69
N TRP A 157 4.76 1.22 -23.73
CA TRP A 157 6.06 0.56 -23.80
C TRP A 157 5.92 -0.98 -23.76
N GLU A 158 5.09 -1.51 -22.84
CA GLU A 158 4.87 -2.94 -22.68
C GLU A 158 4.29 -3.58 -23.94
N ARG A 159 3.38 -2.88 -24.63
CA ARG A 159 2.84 -3.31 -25.92
C ARG A 159 3.91 -3.46 -27.00
N ARG A 160 4.95 -2.63 -26.99
CA ARG A 160 6.02 -2.65 -28.01
C ARG A 160 7.10 -3.69 -27.69
N HIS A 161 7.53 -3.76 -26.44
CA HIS A 161 8.75 -4.49 -26.06
C HIS A 161 8.49 -5.75 -25.23
N GLY A 162 7.29 -5.93 -24.67
CA GLY A 162 6.98 -7.02 -23.73
C GLY A 162 7.05 -6.56 -22.28
N LYS A 163 7.25 -7.49 -21.33
CA LYS A 163 7.33 -7.13 -19.90
C LYS A 163 8.54 -6.24 -19.64
N ILE A 164 8.39 -5.28 -18.73
CA ILE A 164 9.49 -4.38 -18.34
C ILE A 164 10.67 -5.21 -17.82
N GLY A 165 11.86 -4.93 -18.32
CA GLY A 165 13.09 -5.67 -17.98
C GLY A 165 13.52 -6.75 -18.97
N THR A 166 12.70 -7.12 -19.97
CA THR A 166 13.09 -8.13 -20.99
C THR A 166 14.00 -7.60 -22.11
N GLY A 167 14.45 -6.34 -22.00
CA GLY A 167 15.21 -5.64 -23.04
C GLY A 167 14.35 -5.24 -24.24
N MET A 168 14.85 -4.31 -25.05
CA MET A 168 14.18 -3.94 -26.31
C MET A 168 14.29 -5.11 -27.29
N LYS A 169 13.17 -5.53 -27.88
CA LYS A 169 13.19 -6.42 -29.04
C LYS A 169 14.00 -5.71 -30.13
N ARG A 170 15.06 -6.36 -30.63
CA ARG A 170 15.78 -5.89 -31.81
C ARG A 170 14.86 -6.15 -32.99
N GLU A 171 14.26 -5.06 -33.48
CA GLU A 171 13.48 -4.96 -34.71
C GLU A 171 12.05 -5.54 -34.68
N HIS A 172 11.11 -4.63 -34.92
CA HIS A 172 10.04 -4.87 -35.87
C HIS A 172 10.06 -3.66 -36.83
N PRO A 173 10.10 -3.84 -38.16
CA PRO A 173 10.01 -2.71 -39.08
C PRO A 173 8.73 -1.92 -38.78
N LEU A 174 8.85 -0.59 -38.73
CA LEU A 174 7.73 0.34 -38.60
C LEU A 174 6.93 0.38 -39.91
N THR A 175 6.30 -0.74 -40.28
CA THR A 175 5.11 -0.68 -41.11
C THR A 175 3.95 -0.54 -40.15
N PHE A 176 3.64 0.71 -39.80
CA PHE A 176 2.35 1.06 -39.23
C PHE A 176 1.35 1.00 -40.38
N GLU A 177 1.02 -0.20 -40.81
CA GLU A 177 -0.19 -0.42 -41.60
C GLU A 177 -1.32 -0.13 -40.60
N PHE A 178 -1.85 1.10 -40.65
CA PHE A 178 -3.19 1.33 -40.14
C PHE A 178 -4.05 0.36 -40.93
N ASP A 179 -4.43 -0.77 -40.34
CA ASP A 179 -5.60 -1.49 -40.84
C ASP A 179 -6.73 -0.45 -40.79
N PRO A 180 -7.20 0.08 -41.93
CA PRO A 180 -8.33 0.96 -41.88
C PRO A 180 -9.47 0.13 -41.29
N ILE A 181 -10.04 0.61 -40.19
CA ILE A 181 -11.35 0.13 -39.75
C ILE A 181 -12.22 0.15 -41.01
N PRO A 182 -12.83 -0.97 -41.43
CA PRO A 182 -13.63 -0.97 -42.64
C PRO A 182 -14.77 0.03 -42.42
N PHE A 183 -14.66 1.19 -43.06
CA PHE A 183 -15.74 2.16 -43.09
C PHE A 183 -16.76 1.59 -44.06
N ASP A 184 -17.72 0.87 -43.49
CA ASP A 184 -18.73 0.12 -44.21
C ASP A 184 -19.72 1.11 -44.86
N HIS A 185 -19.36 1.65 -46.02
CA HIS A 185 -20.20 2.59 -46.78
C HIS A 185 -21.52 1.97 -47.30
N ASN A 186 -21.78 0.68 -47.04
CA ASN A 186 -23.00 -0.04 -47.45
C ASN A 186 -23.93 -0.41 -46.28
N ILE A 187 -24.11 0.49 -45.31
CA ILE A 187 -25.19 0.35 -44.31
C ILE A 187 -26.58 0.42 -44.98
N SER A 188 -26.72 1.06 -46.15
CA SER A 188 -28.04 1.15 -46.83
C SER A 188 -28.50 -0.15 -47.50
N LYS A 189 -27.60 -1.07 -47.88
CA LYS A 189 -27.98 -2.32 -48.59
C LYS A 189 -28.35 -3.49 -47.67
N ARG A 190 -28.01 -3.42 -46.38
CA ARG A 190 -28.40 -4.46 -45.40
C ARG A 190 -29.85 -4.34 -44.95
N ASN A 191 -30.46 -3.17 -45.08
CA ASN A 191 -31.85 -2.93 -44.69
C ASN A 191 -32.87 -3.31 -45.80
N ALA A 192 -32.42 -3.59 -47.03
CA ALA A 192 -33.32 -4.01 -48.11
C ALA A 192 -33.63 -5.52 -48.12
N ASN A 193 -32.84 -6.34 -47.40
CA ASN A 193 -33.05 -7.80 -47.31
C ASN A 193 -33.77 -8.25 -46.04
N PHE A 194 -34.09 -7.33 -45.12
CA PHE A 194 -34.87 -7.65 -43.92
C PHE A 194 -36.40 -7.49 -44.14
N ASP A 195 -36.83 -6.83 -45.23
CA ASP A 195 -38.25 -6.63 -45.59
C ASP A 195 -38.83 -7.74 -46.50
N MET A 196 -38.11 -8.84 -46.74
CA MET A 196 -38.64 -10.02 -47.48
C MET A 196 -38.89 -11.25 -46.60
N MET A 197 -38.87 -11.10 -45.27
CA MET A 197 -39.32 -12.12 -44.32
C MET A 197 -40.48 -11.59 -43.47
N LYS A 198 -41.61 -11.34 -44.13
CA LYS A 198 -42.96 -11.31 -43.55
C LYS A 198 -43.96 -11.72 -44.61
#